data_AF-A0A2V9D2G9-F1
#
_entry.id   AF-A0A2V9D2G9-F1
#
_cell.length_a   1.000
_cell.length_b   1.000
_cell.length_c   1.000
_cell.angle_alpha   90.00
_cell.angle_beta   90.00
_cell.angle_gamma   90.00
#
_symmetry.space_group_name_H-M   'P 1'
#
loop_
_entity.id
_entity.type
_entity.pdbx_description
1 polymer ?
#
loop_
_entity_poly.entity_id
_entity_poly.type
_entity_poly.pdbx_seq_one_letter_code
_entity_poly.pdbx_strand_id
1 'polypeptide(L)'
;MTAPRRRPARSKRRSKIRGKGGRATPVGSIALQRKGPGAEAGGQSGDDERLSSVARANSESVKELAEEGQSFEAGVLAGVEEAEDADESEVITHEVLEDDVPSEYDGER
;
A
#
# COMPACT_ATOMS: atom_id res chain seq x y z
N MET A 1 -63.20 3.06 18.45
CA MET A 1 -63.51 3.86 17.25
C MET A 1 -62.71 5.15 17.29
N THR A 2 -62.26 5.64 16.13
CA THR A 2 -61.54 6.90 15.79
C THR A 2 -60.08 6.70 15.34
N ALA A 3 -59.89 6.65 14.02
CA ALA A 3 -58.62 6.76 13.31
C ALA A 3 -58.16 8.25 13.26
N PRO A 4 -56.90 8.64 12.91
CA PRO A 4 -56.39 8.53 11.52
C PRO A 4 -54.82 8.43 11.47
N ARG A 5 -54.03 8.52 10.40
CA ARG A 5 -54.16 8.97 9.01
C ARG A 5 -52.89 8.53 8.25
N ARG A 6 -53.04 8.01 7.04
CA ARG A 6 -51.95 7.87 6.06
C ARG A 6 -51.38 9.23 5.66
N ARG A 7 -50.06 9.33 5.43
CA ARG A 7 -49.46 10.32 4.53
C ARG A 7 -48.32 9.70 3.73
N PRO A 8 -48.41 9.64 2.39
CA PRO A 8 -47.29 9.30 1.52
C PRO A 8 -46.56 10.58 1.09
N ALA A 9 -45.23 10.59 1.13
CA ALA A 9 -44.39 11.53 0.40
C ALA A 9 -42.96 10.96 0.43
N ARG A 10 -42.22 10.90 -0.67
CA ARG A 10 -41.87 12.07 -1.47
C ARG A 10 -41.31 11.61 -2.82
N SER A 11 -42.03 11.94 -3.90
CA SER A 11 -41.55 11.86 -5.28
C SER A 11 -40.28 12.70 -5.43
N LYS A 12 -39.15 12.07 -5.78
CA LYS A 12 -37.94 12.80 -6.16
C LYS A 12 -38.13 13.35 -7.58
N ARG A 13 -38.37 14.66 -7.63
CA ARG A 13 -38.53 15.45 -8.86
C ARG A 13 -37.21 15.39 -9.65
N ARG A 14 -37.28 14.88 -10.88
CA ARG A 14 -36.19 14.96 -11.86
C ARG A 14 -36.10 16.42 -12.34
N SER A 15 -34.96 17.08 -12.10
CA SER A 15 -34.72 18.41 -12.66
C SER A 15 -34.49 18.26 -14.17
N LYS A 16 -35.32 18.92 -14.95
CA LYS A 16 -35.17 19.01 -16.41
C LYS A 16 -34.43 20.30 -16.71
N ILE A 17 -33.13 20.20 -16.95
CA ILE A 17 -32.35 21.35 -17.43
C ILE A 17 -32.75 21.59 -18.88
N ARG A 18 -33.49 22.67 -19.09
CA ARG A 18 -33.83 23.21 -20.41
C ARG A 18 -32.70 24.16 -20.80
N GLY A 19 -31.80 23.71 -21.67
CA GLY A 19 -30.86 24.59 -22.37
C GLY A 19 -31.48 25.06 -23.68
N LYS A 20 -31.83 26.35 -23.74
CA LYS A 20 -32.30 27.06 -24.94
C LYS A 20 -31.13 27.30 -25.90
N GLY A 21 -31.39 27.08 -27.19
CA GLY A 21 -31.04 27.98 -28.29
C GLY A 21 -29.56 28.28 -28.57
N GLY A 22 -29.07 27.73 -29.67
CA GLY A 22 -27.89 28.23 -30.39
C GLY A 22 -28.00 27.83 -31.87
N ARG A 23 -28.02 28.81 -32.76
CA ARG A 23 -28.34 28.72 -34.18
C ARG A 23 -27.10 28.29 -35.00
N ALA A 24 -27.25 27.21 -35.76
CA ALA A 24 -26.61 26.80 -37.04
C ALA A 24 -25.12 27.11 -37.36
N THR A 25 -24.29 26.06 -37.52
CA THR A 25 -23.66 25.53 -38.79
C THR A 25 -22.43 24.67 -38.46
N PRO A 26 -22.06 23.69 -39.32
CA PRO A 26 -21.55 22.39 -38.88
C PRO A 26 -20.02 22.28 -38.93
N VAL A 27 -19.40 21.88 -37.83
CA VAL A 27 -18.05 21.33 -37.86
C VAL A 27 -18.18 19.89 -37.37
N GLY A 28 -17.81 18.95 -38.24
CA GLY A 28 -18.14 17.54 -38.16
C GLY A 28 -18.03 16.97 -36.75
N SER A 29 -19.18 16.64 -36.17
CA SER A 29 -19.23 15.85 -34.95
C SER A 29 -18.84 14.42 -35.31
N ILE A 30 -17.54 14.14 -35.35
CA ILE A 30 -17.07 12.80 -35.07
C ILE A 30 -17.53 12.55 -33.64
N ALA A 31 -18.64 11.82 -33.50
CA ALA A 31 -19.08 11.34 -32.22
C ALA A 31 -17.97 10.44 -31.70
N LEU A 32 -17.05 11.00 -30.92
CA LEU A 32 -16.16 10.24 -30.06
C LEU A 32 -17.11 9.53 -29.08
N GLN A 33 -17.54 8.33 -29.48
CA GLN A 33 -18.13 7.35 -28.60
C GLN A 33 -17.17 7.27 -27.41
N ARG A 34 -17.55 7.87 -26.28
CA ARG A 34 -16.76 7.78 -25.05
C ARG A 34 -16.80 6.32 -24.63
N LYS A 35 -15.84 5.54 -25.12
CA LYS A 35 -15.60 4.19 -24.64
C LYS A 35 -15.29 4.35 -23.15
N GLY A 36 -16.12 3.71 -22.32
CA GLY A 36 -15.90 3.71 -20.88
C GLY A 36 -14.49 3.20 -20.57
N PRO A 37 -13.95 3.54 -19.39
CA PRO A 37 -12.67 3.01 -18.92
C PRO A 37 -12.60 1.50 -19.20
N GLY A 38 -11.55 1.06 -19.92
CA GLY A 38 -11.37 -0.35 -20.26
C GLY A 38 -11.15 -1.22 -19.02
N ALA A 39 -11.10 -2.54 -19.15
CA ALA A 39 -10.87 -3.44 -18.01
C ALA A 39 -9.60 -3.11 -17.21
N GLU A 40 -8.63 -2.42 -17.82
CA GLU A 40 -7.36 -1.97 -17.23
C GLU A 40 -7.48 -0.67 -16.42
N ALA A 41 -8.62 0.02 -16.47
CA ALA A 41 -8.79 1.33 -15.84
C ALA A 41 -9.14 1.28 -14.34
N GLY A 42 -9.04 0.10 -13.71
CA GLY A 42 -9.17 -0.09 -12.26
C GLY A 42 -7.83 -0.06 -11.51
N GLY A 43 -6.81 0.62 -12.04
CA GLY A 43 -5.45 0.58 -11.50
C GLY A 43 -5.17 1.64 -10.41
N GLN A 44 -4.63 1.17 -9.28
CA GLN A 44 -3.93 1.93 -8.21
C GLN A 44 -4.69 3.10 -7.58
N SER A 45 -5.92 2.88 -7.11
CA SER A 45 -6.63 3.87 -6.29
C SER A 45 -6.13 3.96 -4.83
N GLY A 46 -4.82 3.83 -4.60
CA GLY A 46 -4.26 3.66 -3.25
C GLY A 46 -2.96 4.43 -2.97
N ASP A 47 -2.37 5.13 -3.93
CA ASP A 47 -1.15 5.92 -3.71
C ASP A 47 -1.43 7.36 -3.19
N ASP A 48 -2.64 7.86 -3.39
CA ASP A 48 -3.08 9.19 -2.93
C ASP A 48 -3.15 9.31 -1.40
N GLU A 49 -3.29 8.19 -0.67
CA GLU A 49 -3.49 8.20 0.78
C GLU A 49 -2.21 8.47 1.59
N ARG A 50 -1.06 8.69 0.92
CA ARG A 50 0.22 9.10 1.53
C ARG A 50 0.47 8.43 2.88
N LEU A 51 0.29 7.10 2.93
CA LEU A 51 0.58 6.35 4.15
C LEU A 51 2.04 6.58 4.53
N SER A 52 2.28 6.82 5.81
CA SER A 52 3.62 7.01 6.34
C SER A 52 4.47 5.78 6.03
N SER A 53 5.65 5.98 5.44
CA SER A 53 6.65 4.91 5.27
C SER A 53 7.23 4.43 6.60
N VAL A 54 7.08 5.25 7.65
CA VAL A 54 7.46 4.88 9.01
C VAL A 54 6.38 3.98 9.57
N ALA A 55 6.76 2.73 9.87
CA ALA A 55 5.92 1.79 10.60
C ALA A 55 5.54 2.40 11.96
N ARG A 56 4.24 2.51 12.21
CA ARG A 56 3.71 3.00 13.49
C ARG A 56 3.62 1.84 14.49
N ALA A 57 4.75 1.22 14.79
CA ALA A 57 4.89 0.34 15.94
C ALA A 57 5.52 1.13 17.09
N ASN A 58 5.06 0.91 18.32
CA ASN A 58 5.83 1.39 19.48
C ASN A 58 7.11 0.56 19.55
N SER A 59 8.23 1.14 19.98
CA SER A 59 9.45 0.37 20.24
C SER A 59 9.19 -0.61 21.39
N GLU A 60 9.17 -1.90 21.08
CA GLU A 60 9.05 -2.99 22.05
C GLU A 60 10.43 -3.42 22.55
N SER A 61 10.52 -3.88 23.80
CA SER A 61 11.78 -4.40 24.38
C SER A 61 11.94 -5.90 24.10
N VAL A 62 13.18 -6.41 24.07
CA VAL A 62 13.48 -7.86 23.99
C VAL A 62 12.69 -8.67 25.02
N LYS A 63 12.58 -8.15 26.25
CA LYS A 63 11.83 -8.81 27.31
C LYS A 63 10.33 -8.91 26.97
N GLU A 64 9.75 -7.84 26.44
CA GLU A 64 8.34 -7.78 26.07
C GLU A 64 8.03 -8.78 24.95
N LEU A 65 8.86 -8.81 23.91
CA LEU A 65 8.73 -9.76 22.80
C LEU A 65 8.88 -11.22 23.27
N ALA A 66 9.81 -11.49 24.18
CA ALA A 66 9.97 -12.82 24.75
C ALA A 66 8.75 -13.23 25.59
N GLU A 67 8.18 -12.31 26.38
CA GLU A 67 6.98 -12.54 27.18
C GLU A 67 5.73 -12.75 26.32
N GLU A 68 5.66 -12.12 25.14
CA GLU A 68 4.57 -12.31 24.17
C GLU A 68 4.74 -13.56 23.27
N GLY A 69 5.86 -14.28 23.41
CA GLY A 69 6.14 -15.52 22.68
C GLY A 69 6.83 -15.31 21.31
N GLN A 70 7.25 -14.09 21.02
CA GLN A 70 7.96 -13.69 19.80
C GLN A 70 9.48 -13.92 19.96
N SER A 71 9.85 -15.17 20.24
CA SER A 71 11.23 -15.53 20.60
C SER A 71 12.24 -15.36 19.46
N PHE A 72 11.79 -15.47 18.20
CA PHE A 72 12.67 -15.29 17.05
C PHE A 72 13.08 -13.82 16.90
N GLU A 73 12.10 -12.92 16.96
CA GLU A 73 12.28 -11.47 16.90
C GLU A 73 13.09 -10.98 18.11
N ALA A 74 12.77 -11.48 19.31
CA ALA A 74 13.52 -11.18 20.52
C ALA A 74 14.99 -11.61 20.43
N GLY A 75 15.27 -12.79 19.84
CA GLY A 75 16.64 -13.28 19.66
C GLY A 75 17.46 -12.44 18.68
N VAL A 76 16.84 -12.01 17.57
CA VAL A 76 17.48 -11.09 16.62
C VAL A 76 17.81 -9.76 17.28
N LEU A 77 16.86 -9.16 18.01
CA LEU A 77 17.07 -7.89 18.69
C LEU A 77 18.08 -7.99 19.83
N ALA A 78 18.07 -9.07 20.60
CA ALA A 78 19.06 -9.30 21.64
C ALA A 78 20.48 -9.35 21.06
N GLY A 79 20.66 -10.01 19.90
CA GLY A 79 21.95 -10.02 19.21
C GLY A 79 22.42 -8.65 18.75
N VAL A 80 21.49 -7.76 18.39
CA VAL A 80 21.80 -6.38 18.00
C VAL A 80 22.06 -5.47 19.21
N GLU A 81 21.29 -5.61 20.30
CA GLU A 81 21.49 -4.82 21.53
C GLU A 81 22.76 -5.21 22.30
N GLU A 82 23.19 -6.47 22.22
CA GLU A 82 24.44 -6.96 22.83
C GLU A 82 25.66 -6.70 21.94
N ALA A 83 25.47 -6.47 20.64
CA ALA A 83 26.59 -6.23 19.73
C ALA A 83 27.35 -4.95 20.12
N GLU A 84 28.68 -5.03 20.12
CA GLU A 84 29.53 -3.85 20.19
C GLU A 84 29.27 -2.94 18.98
N ASP A 85 29.55 -1.64 19.15
CA ASP A 85 29.35 -0.69 18.06
C ASP A 85 30.19 -1.10 16.83
N ALA A 86 29.56 -1.12 15.67
CA ALA A 86 30.17 -1.62 14.45
C ALA A 86 31.36 -0.75 14.01
N ASP A 87 31.38 0.53 14.39
CA ASP A 87 32.49 1.44 14.09
C ASP A 87 33.64 1.32 15.12
N GLU A 88 33.39 0.68 16.27
CA GLU A 88 34.37 0.51 17.35
C GLU A 88 35.01 -0.89 17.39
N SER A 89 34.40 -1.88 16.73
CA SER A 89 34.84 -3.28 16.75
C SER A 89 35.75 -3.66 15.57
N GLU A 90 36.78 -4.48 15.83
CA GLU A 90 37.64 -5.03 14.78
C GLU A 90 36.94 -6.13 14.00
N VAL A 91 37.11 -6.14 12.67
CA VAL A 91 36.57 -7.19 11.80
C VAL A 91 37.28 -8.53 12.04
N ILE A 92 36.53 -9.52 12.53
CA ILE A 92 37.00 -10.90 12.69
C ILE A 92 36.75 -11.67 11.39
N THR A 93 37.81 -12.19 10.78
CA THR A 93 37.70 -13.02 9.57
C THR A 93 37.62 -14.50 9.91
N HIS A 94 36.84 -15.26 9.13
CA HIS A 94 36.76 -16.72 9.24
C HIS A 94 37.16 -17.35 7.89
N GLU A 95 38.09 -18.30 7.92
CA GLU A 95 38.47 -19.09 6.74
C GLU A 95 37.46 -20.22 6.50
N VAL A 96 36.95 -20.35 5.28
CA VAL A 96 36.03 -21.43 4.86
C VAL A 96 36.79 -22.50 4.06
N LEU A 97 36.24 -23.72 3.99
CA LEU A 97 36.82 -24.80 3.18
C LEU A 97 36.72 -24.46 1.69
N GLU A 98 37.69 -24.94 0.90
CA GLU A 98 37.72 -24.70 -0.55
C GLU A 98 36.43 -25.15 -1.27
N ASP A 99 35.77 -26.22 -0.79
CA ASP A 99 34.51 -26.74 -1.37
C ASP A 99 33.26 -25.90 -1.01
N ASP A 100 33.33 -25.08 0.05
CA ASP A 100 32.26 -24.15 0.45
C ASP A 100 32.43 -22.77 -0.20
N VAL A 101 33.48 -22.56 -0.99
CA VAL A 101 33.70 -21.33 -1.75
C VAL A 101 32.91 -21.42 -3.06
N PRO A 102 32.09 -20.41 -3.41
CA PRO A 102 31.38 -20.42 -4.69
C PRO A 102 32.36 -20.44 -5.87
N SER A 103 32.03 -21.22 -6.90
CA SER A 103 32.89 -21.43 -8.08
C SER A 103 33.28 -20.17 -8.85
N GLU A 104 32.59 -19.05 -8.63
CA GLU A 104 32.96 -17.73 -9.18
C GLU A 104 34.31 -17.22 -8.63
N TYR A 105 34.74 -17.72 -7.48
CA TYR A 105 35.98 -17.35 -6.80
C TYR A 105 37.07 -18.42 -6.90
N ASP A 106 36.75 -19.58 -7.47
CA ASP A 106 37.71 -20.61 -7.86
C ASP A 106 38.46 -20.11 -9.09
N GLY A 107 39.38 -19.17 -8.86
CA GLY A 107 40.05 -18.41 -9.92
C GLY A 107 40.44 -19.31 -11.09
N GLU A 108 39.91 -18.99 -12.26
CA GLU A 108 40.12 -19.75 -13.49
C GLU A 108 41.63 -19.89 -13.75
N ARG A 109 42.21 -21.05 -13.42
CA ARG A 109 43.64 -21.33 -13.61
C ARG A 109 43.86 -22.49 -14.55
#